data_AF-B7U583-F1
#
_entry.id   AF-B7U583-F1
#
_cell.length_a   1.000
_cell.length_b   1.000
_cell.length_c   1.000
_cell.angle_alpha   90.00
_cell.angle_beta   90.00
_cell.angle_gamma   90.00
#
_symmetry.space_group_name_H-M   'P 1'
#
loop_
_entity.id
_entity.type
_entity.pdbx_description
1 polymer ?
#
loop_
_entity_poly.entity_id
_entity_poly.type
_entity_poly.pdbx_seq_one_letter_code
_entity_poly.pdbx_strand_id
1 'polypeptide(L)'
;RLSVPAPNTGGEIEGSKDGDAALKGEVSWSLYKKNNGDKSYLRYVNDLSVKGKHYATKNINKKITTALINKTQSTDEKLLIENQEPNKMKNKDIEYTLTYEYTNFYKDVYAPKEFLGDDVFVWEKIGTKADWSKSKKTDKTITLKAEHSYGGKLEFSRDGMTEKGFITGEYGFIDGSISKDKEYFASNTSNKIRELQTQAWMSFLKEGFYPQYSVTLKQREQDPNMKVSHSLVHGKVTAFYYPNDLDGNLKEKFANQTEDKLTKYAIPLTIIGKQPNEKANPFIFRSAEDFYITKNTGFVDSIKDNENASKKIKEDYEKYTSQSYNDTILSKNHGLSADQIKQNGGGYYLPIDSESNLKTDKEYTDWIVVQNMGLNDLKLMIPQTYKFKHYLIGAAGDDPIFNEQSETPVAIGADKYPNTVTINNEQRQKILKKDILKRDDLLYGFKAIDIKSISSLLKNEGLNP
;
A
#
# COMPACT_ATOMS: atom_id res chain seq x y z
N ARG A 1 25.44 -6.86 87.39
CA ARG A 1 25.77 -6.41 86.02
C ARG A 1 24.72 -5.36 85.65
N LEU A 2 25.08 -4.30 84.91
CA LEU A 2 24.09 -3.31 84.45
C LEU A 2 23.50 -3.80 83.12
N SER A 3 22.18 -3.68 82.95
CA SER A 3 21.52 -3.93 81.67
C SER A 3 22.06 -2.99 80.61
N VAL A 4 22.39 -3.51 79.43
CA VAL A 4 22.96 -2.74 78.31
C VAL A 4 21.90 -2.52 77.22
N PRO A 5 21.79 -1.31 76.66
CA PRO A 5 20.81 -1.02 75.61
C PRO A 5 21.13 -1.83 74.34
N ALA A 6 20.09 -2.14 73.57
CA ALA A 6 20.24 -2.79 72.28
C ALA A 6 21.17 -1.95 71.37
N PRO A 7 22.17 -2.57 70.71
CA PRO A 7 23.01 -1.85 69.78
C PRO A 7 22.18 -1.27 68.63
N ASN A 8 22.40 -0.01 68.29
CA ASN A 8 21.78 0.66 67.15
C ASN A 8 22.82 0.85 66.04
N THR A 9 23.27 -0.26 65.47
CA THR A 9 24.25 -0.30 64.37
C THR A 9 23.56 -0.62 63.05
N GLY A 10 24.21 -0.23 61.95
CA GLY A 10 23.72 -0.44 60.60
C GLY A 10 24.75 0.01 59.58
N GLY A 11 24.43 -0.18 58.31
CA GLY A 11 25.34 0.14 57.22
C GLY A 11 24.62 0.40 55.90
N GLU A 12 25.39 0.80 54.90
CA GLU A 12 24.98 0.84 53.50
C GLU A 12 25.57 -0.38 52.78
N ILE A 13 24.83 -0.95 51.83
CA ILE A 13 25.37 -2.01 50.97
C ILE A 13 26.41 -1.46 49.98
N GLU A 14 27.48 -2.20 49.76
CA GLU A 14 28.50 -1.83 48.79
C GLU A 14 28.03 -2.04 47.34
N GLY A 15 28.41 -1.13 46.45
CA GLY A 15 28.06 -1.16 45.03
C GLY A 15 26.59 -0.83 44.75
N SER A 16 25.92 -0.13 45.68
CA SER A 16 24.58 0.41 45.47
C SER A 16 24.55 1.33 44.24
N LYS A 17 23.44 1.30 43.51
CA LYS A 17 23.18 2.24 42.42
C LYS A 17 21.91 3.01 42.74
N ASP A 18 21.93 4.30 42.46
CA ASP A 18 20.80 5.20 42.69
C ASP A 18 20.21 5.71 41.38
N GLY A 19 18.92 6.08 41.42
CA GLY A 19 18.23 6.73 40.30
C GLY A 19 18.22 5.89 39.01
N ASP A 20 18.40 6.55 37.87
CA ASP A 20 18.35 5.93 36.55
C ASP A 20 19.40 4.84 36.34
N ALA A 21 20.54 4.90 37.04
CA ALA A 21 21.59 3.88 36.97
C ALA A 21 21.17 2.53 37.57
N ALA A 22 20.07 2.50 38.33
CA ALA A 22 19.45 1.31 38.89
C ALA A 22 18.34 0.73 38.01
N LEU A 23 18.05 1.33 36.85
CA LEU A 23 16.98 0.91 35.96
C LEU A 23 17.51 0.14 34.73
N LYS A 24 16.66 -0.68 34.14
CA LYS A 24 16.86 -1.29 32.81
C LYS A 24 15.54 -1.34 32.03
N GLY A 25 15.63 -1.69 30.76
CA GLY A 25 14.48 -1.90 29.89
C GLY A 25 14.15 -0.69 29.06
N GLU A 26 12.97 -0.74 28.45
CA GLU A 26 12.51 0.24 27.47
C GLU A 26 11.00 0.38 27.50
N VAL A 27 10.52 1.43 26.87
CA VAL A 27 9.10 1.66 26.64
C VAL A 27 8.86 1.81 25.15
N SER A 28 7.69 1.42 24.66
CA SER A 28 7.40 1.58 23.24
C SER A 28 5.93 1.66 22.92
N TRP A 29 5.66 2.30 21.79
CA TRP A 29 4.43 2.10 21.04
C TRP A 29 4.78 1.53 19.66
N SER A 30 3.93 0.65 19.13
CA SER A 30 4.08 0.16 17.77
C SER A 30 2.75 -0.24 17.14
N LEU A 31 2.68 -0.12 15.81
CA LEU A 31 1.62 -0.67 15.00
C LEU A 31 1.85 -2.17 14.82
N TYR A 32 0.78 -2.95 14.96
CA TYR A 32 0.79 -4.38 14.70
C TYR A 32 -0.55 -4.81 14.11
N LYS A 33 -0.57 -5.97 13.47
CA LYS A 33 -1.81 -6.64 13.04
C LYS A 33 -2.02 -7.88 13.91
N LYS A 34 -3.27 -8.12 14.31
CA LYS A 34 -3.61 -9.32 15.10
C LYS A 34 -3.46 -10.58 14.25
N ASN A 35 -4.00 -10.55 13.03
CA ASN A 35 -3.76 -11.57 12.00
C ASN A 35 -3.36 -10.91 10.68
N ASN A 36 -2.79 -11.69 9.77
CA ASN A 36 -2.57 -11.23 8.40
C ASN A 36 -3.92 -10.96 7.72
N GLY A 37 -4.06 -9.82 7.05
CA GLY A 37 -5.33 -9.37 6.47
C GLY A 37 -6.15 -8.43 7.36
N ASP A 38 -5.84 -8.30 8.65
CA ASP A 38 -6.57 -7.39 9.54
C ASP A 38 -6.13 -5.93 9.37
N LYS A 39 -6.94 -4.98 9.87
CA LYS A 39 -6.47 -3.60 10.09
C LYS A 39 -5.40 -3.56 11.17
N SER A 40 -4.56 -2.53 11.15
CA SER A 40 -3.54 -2.35 12.17
C SER A 40 -4.10 -1.72 13.45
N TYR A 41 -3.49 -2.09 14.56
CA TYR A 41 -3.76 -1.58 15.90
C TYR A 41 -2.47 -1.06 16.54
N LEU A 42 -2.61 -0.20 17.54
CA LEU A 42 -1.52 0.21 18.41
C LEU A 42 -1.39 -0.72 19.60
N ARG A 43 -0.12 -1.02 19.93
CA ARG A 43 0.32 -1.69 21.15
C ARG A 43 1.22 -0.73 21.93
N TYR A 44 1.09 -0.74 23.26
CA TYR A 44 1.95 0.00 24.18
C TYR A 44 2.63 -0.98 25.14
N VAL A 45 3.91 -0.79 25.37
CA VAL A 45 4.75 -1.62 26.24
C VAL A 45 5.50 -0.73 27.22
N ASN A 46 5.39 -1.05 28.51
CA ASN A 46 6.29 -0.56 29.54
C ASN A 46 7.06 -1.73 30.13
N ASP A 47 8.33 -1.85 29.73
CA ASP A 47 9.26 -2.90 30.18
C ASP A 47 10.36 -2.35 31.10
N LEU A 48 10.21 -1.12 31.60
CA LEU A 48 11.12 -0.56 32.59
C LEU A 48 11.11 -1.44 33.84
N SER A 49 12.27 -1.76 34.38
CA SER A 49 12.39 -2.61 35.57
C SER A 49 13.59 -2.23 36.44
N VAL A 50 13.57 -2.67 37.69
CA VAL A 50 14.65 -2.44 38.65
C VAL A 50 15.76 -3.47 38.43
N LYS A 51 16.99 -3.03 38.11
CA LYS A 51 18.18 -3.90 37.99
C LYS A 51 19.29 -3.54 38.98
N GLY A 52 19.27 -2.32 39.52
CA GLY A 52 20.26 -1.84 40.47
C GLY A 52 20.27 -2.67 41.74
N LYS A 53 21.45 -2.78 42.36
CA LYS A 53 21.61 -3.45 43.63
C LYS A 53 21.06 -2.51 44.72
N HIS A 54 19.93 -2.89 45.30
CA HIS A 54 19.35 -2.25 46.48
C HIS A 54 19.35 -3.25 47.64
N TYR A 55 19.34 -2.75 48.88
CA TYR A 55 19.16 -3.62 50.04
C TYR A 55 17.72 -4.15 50.08
N ALA A 56 16.74 -3.26 49.87
CA ALA A 56 15.34 -3.63 49.72
C ALA A 56 14.59 -2.65 48.82
N THR A 57 13.57 -3.14 48.12
CA THR A 57 12.65 -2.37 47.28
C THR A 57 11.20 -2.68 47.69
N LYS A 58 10.30 -1.71 47.52
CA LYS A 58 8.84 -1.88 47.73
C LYS A 58 8.05 -0.89 46.88
N ASN A 59 6.73 -1.04 46.86
CA ASN A 59 5.79 -0.14 46.18
C ASN A 59 6.09 0.06 44.69
N ILE A 60 6.55 -1.00 44.00
CA ILE A 60 6.83 -0.95 42.56
C ILE A 60 5.52 -0.79 41.80
N ASN A 61 5.46 0.21 40.94
CA ASN A 61 4.28 0.53 40.17
C ASN A 61 4.63 1.02 38.77
N LYS A 62 4.08 0.34 37.76
CA LYS A 62 4.18 0.73 36.35
C LYS A 62 2.89 1.34 35.89
N LYS A 63 3.00 2.35 35.03
CA LYS A 63 1.86 3.05 34.44
C LYS A 63 2.08 3.26 32.95
N ILE A 64 1.00 3.17 32.18
CA ILE A 64 0.91 3.72 30.83
C ILE A 64 -0.29 4.67 30.83
N THR A 65 -0.03 5.94 30.56
CA THR A 65 -1.03 7.00 30.45
C THR A 65 -1.09 7.49 29.01
N THR A 66 -2.29 7.57 28.47
CA THR A 66 -2.59 8.17 27.18
C THR A 66 -3.78 9.12 27.37
N ALA A 67 -4.15 9.87 26.33
CA ALA A 67 -5.37 10.66 26.34
C ALA A 67 -6.67 9.85 26.55
N LEU A 68 -6.65 8.52 26.38
CA LEU A 68 -7.85 7.67 26.41
C LEU A 68 -7.79 6.55 27.45
N ILE A 69 -6.60 6.26 27.97
CA ILE A 69 -6.32 5.08 28.79
C ILE A 69 -5.37 5.48 29.89
N ASN A 70 -5.67 5.02 31.10
CA ASN A 70 -4.79 5.07 32.24
C ASN A 70 -4.75 3.67 32.85
N LYS A 71 -3.65 2.94 32.61
CA LYS A 71 -3.47 1.57 33.13
C LYS A 71 -2.28 1.55 34.07
N THR A 72 -2.48 0.90 35.21
CA THR A 72 -1.50 0.79 36.28
C THR A 72 -1.33 -0.67 36.69
N GLN A 73 -0.11 -1.07 37.03
CA GLN A 73 0.22 -2.42 37.49
C GLN A 73 1.27 -2.35 38.60
N SER A 74 0.94 -2.90 39.78
CA SER A 74 1.80 -2.86 40.97
C SER A 74 2.76 -4.05 41.05
N THR A 75 3.50 -4.28 39.96
CA THR A 75 4.49 -5.36 39.83
C THR A 75 5.66 -4.90 38.97
N ASP A 76 6.82 -5.55 39.08
CA ASP A 76 7.95 -5.30 38.18
C ASP A 76 7.85 -6.03 36.82
N GLU A 77 6.75 -6.75 36.56
CA GLU A 77 6.49 -7.39 35.27
C GLU A 77 6.16 -6.38 34.17
N LYS A 78 6.33 -6.79 32.91
CA LYS A 78 6.02 -5.97 31.73
C LYS A 78 4.54 -5.61 31.69
N LEU A 79 4.25 -4.32 31.53
CA LEU A 79 2.88 -3.81 31.34
C LEU A 79 2.60 -3.65 29.84
N LEU A 80 1.55 -4.32 29.36
CA LEU A 80 1.12 -4.35 27.95
C LEU A 80 -0.31 -3.83 27.79
N ILE A 81 -0.53 -3.00 26.77
CA ILE A 81 -1.84 -2.59 26.27
C ILE A 81 -1.88 -2.85 24.76
N GLU A 82 -2.97 -3.44 24.28
CA GLU A 82 -3.14 -3.86 22.89
C GLU A 82 -4.49 -3.44 22.33
N ASN A 83 -4.66 -3.61 21.02
CA ASN A 83 -5.89 -3.38 20.27
C ASN A 83 -6.39 -1.93 20.34
N GLN A 84 -5.47 -0.97 20.38
CA GLN A 84 -5.82 0.45 20.41
C GLN A 84 -5.99 1.00 19.00
N GLU A 85 -7.03 1.79 18.77
CA GLU A 85 -7.35 2.35 17.45
C GLU A 85 -6.34 3.46 17.06
N PRO A 86 -5.54 3.30 15.99
CA PRO A 86 -4.46 4.24 15.67
C PRO A 86 -4.94 5.67 15.42
N ASN A 87 -6.05 5.85 14.70
CA ASN A 87 -6.60 7.17 14.39
C ASN A 87 -6.91 8.02 15.63
N LYS A 88 -7.27 7.39 16.75
CA LYS A 88 -7.59 8.11 17.98
C LYS A 88 -6.35 8.60 18.74
N MET A 89 -5.18 8.06 18.40
CA MET A 89 -3.92 8.26 19.11
C MET A 89 -2.82 8.91 18.26
N LYS A 90 -3.08 9.12 16.97
CA LYS A 90 -2.15 9.79 16.05
C LYS A 90 -1.69 11.15 16.60
N ASN A 91 -0.37 11.34 16.64
CA ASN A 91 0.32 12.54 17.12
C ASN A 91 0.04 12.91 18.59
N LYS A 92 -0.48 11.98 19.41
CA LYS A 92 -0.69 12.18 20.84
C LYS A 92 0.45 11.60 21.65
N ASP A 93 0.68 12.20 22.81
CA ASP A 93 1.68 11.73 23.76
C ASP A 93 1.19 10.51 24.54
N ILE A 94 2.13 9.64 24.85
CA ILE A 94 1.98 8.45 25.68
C ILE A 94 3.06 8.49 26.75
N GLU A 95 2.63 8.55 28.00
CA GLU A 95 3.52 8.58 29.16
C GLU A 95 3.66 7.19 29.75
N TYR A 96 4.90 6.77 29.94
CA TYR A 96 5.27 5.51 30.56
C TYR A 96 6.01 5.80 31.85
N THR A 97 5.47 5.35 32.98
CA THR A 97 6.04 5.63 34.29
C THR A 97 6.42 4.34 35.01
N LEU A 98 7.57 4.34 35.68
CA LEU A 98 7.95 3.37 36.72
C LEU A 98 8.24 4.14 38.00
N THR A 99 7.51 3.82 39.07
CA THR A 99 7.79 4.33 40.42
C THR A 99 8.09 3.18 41.36
N TYR A 100 9.03 3.39 42.28
CA TYR A 100 9.31 2.46 43.39
C TYR A 100 10.03 3.17 44.53
N GLU A 101 9.97 2.57 45.72
CA GLU A 101 10.77 2.98 46.88
C GLU A 101 11.87 1.96 47.11
N TYR A 102 13.03 2.46 47.53
CA TYR A 102 14.15 1.60 47.88
C TYR A 102 14.93 2.15 49.05
N THR A 103 15.71 1.29 49.70
CA THR A 103 16.77 1.68 50.62
C THR A 103 18.01 0.86 50.31
N ASN A 104 19.17 1.51 50.37
CA ASN A 104 20.47 0.84 50.33
C ASN A 104 21.01 0.61 51.76
N PHE A 105 20.25 1.03 52.78
CA PHE A 105 20.65 0.96 54.18
C PHE A 105 19.92 -0.14 54.93
N TYR A 106 20.61 -0.72 55.90
CA TYR A 106 20.06 -1.71 56.81
C TYR A 106 20.38 -1.36 58.27
N LYS A 107 19.54 -1.89 59.16
CA LYS A 107 19.76 -1.91 60.60
C LYS A 107 20.08 -3.33 61.02
N ASP A 108 21.09 -3.49 61.87
CA ASP A 108 21.38 -4.76 62.49
C ASP A 108 20.25 -5.12 63.47
N VAL A 109 19.87 -6.39 63.48
CA VAL A 109 18.86 -6.93 64.39
C VAL A 109 19.58 -7.77 65.42
N TYR A 110 19.37 -7.43 66.69
CA TYR A 110 19.98 -8.11 67.83
C TYR A 110 18.92 -8.83 68.66
N ALA A 111 19.30 -9.98 69.21
CA ALA A 111 18.53 -10.68 70.24
C ALA A 111 19.35 -10.78 71.54
N PRO A 112 18.71 -10.80 72.71
CA PRO A 112 19.39 -11.06 73.97
C PRO A 112 20.02 -12.46 73.98
N LYS A 113 21.33 -12.53 74.23
CA LYS A 113 22.08 -13.79 74.40
C LYS A 113 22.28 -14.14 75.87
N GLU A 114 22.59 -13.14 76.69
CA GLU A 114 22.65 -13.26 78.15
C GLU A 114 21.67 -12.26 78.74
N PHE A 115 20.67 -12.75 79.47
CA PHE A 115 19.66 -11.92 80.13
C PHE A 115 19.19 -12.55 81.44
N LEU A 116 18.70 -11.72 82.37
CA LEU A 116 18.07 -12.14 83.63
C LEU A 116 16.82 -11.28 83.84
N GLY A 117 15.63 -11.89 83.73
CA GLY A 117 14.38 -11.12 83.64
C GLY A 117 14.40 -10.24 82.39
N ASP A 118 14.08 -8.96 82.55
CA ASP A 118 14.11 -7.96 81.48
C ASP A 118 15.50 -7.33 81.25
N ASP A 119 16.49 -7.64 82.10
CA ASP A 119 17.84 -7.08 82.00
C ASP A 119 18.69 -7.89 81.01
N VAL A 120 19.24 -7.21 79.99
CA VAL A 120 20.08 -7.82 78.95
C VAL A 120 21.53 -7.43 79.16
N PHE A 121 22.45 -8.41 79.17
CA PHE A 121 23.88 -8.20 79.41
C PHE A 121 24.73 -8.39 78.15
N VAL A 122 24.28 -9.25 77.23
CA VAL A 122 24.96 -9.49 75.95
C VAL A 122 23.92 -9.59 74.84
N TRP A 123 24.15 -8.83 73.78
CA TRP A 123 23.36 -8.86 72.56
C TRP A 123 24.10 -9.67 71.48
N GLU A 124 23.37 -10.52 70.75
CA GLU A 124 23.88 -11.25 69.60
C GLU A 124 23.18 -10.78 68.33
N LYS A 125 23.97 -10.53 67.28
CA LYS A 125 23.43 -10.14 65.97
C LYS A 125 22.79 -11.37 65.32
N ILE A 126 21.47 -11.32 65.16
CA ILE A 126 20.69 -12.41 64.56
C ILE A 126 20.32 -12.15 63.10
N GLY A 127 20.51 -10.92 62.61
CA GLY A 127 20.25 -10.60 61.21
C GLY A 127 20.36 -9.11 60.89
N THR A 128 19.81 -8.75 59.74
CA THR A 128 19.67 -7.37 59.29
C THR A 128 18.25 -7.15 58.77
N LYS A 129 17.76 -5.90 58.86
CA LYS A 129 16.49 -5.49 58.26
C LYS A 129 16.64 -4.17 57.52
N ALA A 130 15.75 -3.91 56.56
CA ALA A 130 15.78 -2.70 55.76
C ALA A 130 15.56 -1.46 56.62
N ASP A 131 16.42 -0.45 56.45
CA ASP A 131 16.23 0.85 57.09
C ASP A 131 15.40 1.78 56.20
N TRP A 132 14.08 1.61 56.26
CA TRP A 132 13.13 2.43 55.51
C TRP A 132 13.11 3.90 55.96
N SER A 133 13.70 4.26 57.10
CA SER A 133 13.82 5.67 57.50
C SER A 133 14.76 6.48 56.58
N LYS A 134 15.62 5.79 55.83
CA LYS A 134 16.53 6.35 54.83
C LYS A 134 16.09 6.04 53.39
N SER A 135 14.81 5.70 53.20
CA SER A 135 14.31 5.32 51.88
C SER A 135 14.36 6.48 50.90
N LYS A 136 14.64 6.17 49.64
CA LYS A 136 14.51 7.07 48.50
C LYS A 136 13.37 6.58 47.60
N LYS A 137 12.79 7.51 46.85
CA LYS A 137 11.79 7.22 45.81
C LYS A 137 12.40 7.47 44.44
N THR A 138 12.20 6.54 43.53
CA THR A 138 12.47 6.74 42.10
C THR A 138 11.16 6.92 41.37
N ASP A 139 11.14 7.90 40.46
CA ASP A 139 10.03 8.18 39.56
C ASP A 139 10.61 8.45 38.18
N LYS A 140 10.54 7.45 37.30
CA LYS A 140 11.01 7.56 35.92
C LYS A 140 9.81 7.63 35.01
N THR A 141 9.68 8.75 34.31
CA THR A 141 8.69 8.94 33.25
C THR A 141 9.40 9.13 31.92
N ILE A 142 8.95 8.39 30.91
CA ILE A 142 9.36 8.55 29.52
C ILE A 142 8.10 8.87 28.72
N THR A 143 8.14 9.93 27.92
CA THR A 143 7.03 10.33 27.06
C THR A 143 7.41 10.09 25.61
N LEU A 144 6.60 9.31 24.90
CA LEU A 144 6.75 9.07 23.47
C LEU A 144 5.53 9.63 22.74
N LYS A 145 5.74 10.14 21.53
CA LYS A 145 4.65 10.68 20.72
C LYS A 145 4.29 9.68 19.63
N ALA A 146 3.00 9.36 19.51
CA ALA A 146 2.49 8.39 18.53
C ALA A 146 2.43 8.97 17.10
N GLU A 147 3.59 9.30 16.52
CA GLU A 147 3.74 9.91 15.19
C GLU A 147 3.66 8.91 14.03
N HIS A 148 2.80 7.91 14.15
CA HIS A 148 2.62 6.91 13.10
C HIS A 148 1.92 7.50 11.86
N SER A 149 2.13 6.85 10.71
CA SER A 149 1.54 7.25 9.44
C SER A 149 0.26 6.49 9.07
N TYR A 150 -0.39 5.85 10.05
CA TYR A 150 -1.64 5.09 9.83
C TYR A 150 -2.65 5.86 8.96
N GLY A 151 -3.21 5.18 7.95
CA GLY A 151 -4.16 5.72 6.96
C GLY A 151 -3.55 6.80 6.05
N GLY A 152 -2.23 6.91 6.00
CA GLY A 152 -1.52 7.88 5.17
C GLY A 152 -1.61 7.56 3.67
N LYS A 153 -1.31 8.56 2.85
CA LYS A 153 -1.24 8.43 1.39
C LYS A 153 0.21 8.57 0.91
N LEU A 154 0.64 7.70 0.01
CA LEU A 154 1.84 7.84 -0.80
C LEU A 154 1.43 7.97 -2.27
N GLU A 155 1.87 9.04 -2.91
CA GLU A 155 1.71 9.21 -4.36
C GLU A 155 3.09 9.07 -5.02
N PHE A 156 3.21 8.15 -5.97
CA PHE A 156 4.46 7.93 -6.70
C PHE A 156 4.69 9.05 -7.72
N SER A 157 5.93 9.52 -7.80
CA SER A 157 6.35 10.53 -8.77
C SER A 157 6.37 9.97 -10.19
N ARG A 158 5.97 10.80 -11.16
CA ARG A 158 6.11 10.55 -12.60
C ARG A 158 7.59 10.57 -13.01
N ASP A 159 8.33 11.59 -12.59
CA ASP A 159 9.65 11.90 -13.15
C ASP A 159 10.84 11.40 -12.33
N GLY A 160 10.58 10.87 -11.13
CA GLY A 160 11.62 10.45 -10.19
C GLY A 160 11.35 9.10 -9.53
N MET A 161 12.41 8.50 -9.01
CA MET A 161 12.28 7.38 -8.07
C MET A 161 11.60 7.89 -6.81
N THR A 162 10.60 7.16 -6.33
CA THR A 162 9.93 7.48 -5.07
C THR A 162 10.50 6.54 -4.02
N GLU A 163 11.03 7.08 -2.93
CA GLU A 163 11.38 6.33 -1.73
C GLU A 163 10.89 7.11 -0.52
N LYS A 164 10.08 6.46 0.34
CA LYS A 164 9.55 7.10 1.54
C LYS A 164 9.43 6.10 2.68
N GLY A 165 9.97 6.49 3.82
CA GLY A 165 9.83 5.79 5.09
C GLY A 165 8.64 6.33 5.91
N PHE A 166 7.92 5.43 6.56
CA PHE A 166 6.75 5.73 7.39
C PHE A 166 6.93 5.11 8.77
N ILE A 167 6.80 5.92 9.82
CA ILE A 167 7.00 5.48 11.19
C ILE A 167 5.90 4.47 11.56
N THR A 168 6.31 3.32 12.09
CA THR A 168 5.44 2.23 12.56
C THR A 168 5.57 1.99 14.06
N GLY A 169 6.61 2.49 14.71
CA GLY A 169 6.81 2.38 16.15
C GLY A 169 7.89 3.34 16.65
N GLU A 170 7.90 3.56 17.96
CA GLU A 170 8.92 4.35 18.66
C GLU A 170 9.24 3.69 19.99
N TYR A 171 10.52 3.74 20.37
CA TYR A 171 11.05 3.15 21.58
C TYR A 171 11.85 4.20 22.35
N GLY A 172 11.56 4.33 23.63
CA GLY A 172 12.29 5.19 24.55
C GLY A 172 13.11 4.37 25.54
N PHE A 173 14.34 4.82 25.76
CA PHE A 173 15.27 4.19 26.68
C PHE A 173 15.51 5.07 27.91
N ILE A 174 16.06 4.46 28.97
CA ILE A 174 16.29 5.13 30.24
C ILE A 174 17.27 6.29 30.13
N ASP A 175 18.28 6.17 29.25
CA ASP A 175 19.27 7.20 28.97
C ASP A 175 18.69 8.41 28.19
N GLY A 176 17.40 8.35 27.83
CA GLY A 176 16.70 9.38 27.07
C GLY A 176 16.85 9.24 25.55
N SER A 177 17.57 8.23 25.06
CA SER A 177 17.62 7.95 23.64
C SER A 177 16.27 7.44 23.12
N ILE A 178 15.99 7.72 21.85
CA ILE A 178 14.77 7.32 21.14
C ILE A 178 15.16 6.64 19.84
N SER A 179 14.52 5.52 19.52
CA SER A 179 14.61 4.82 18.23
C SER A 179 13.23 4.67 17.60
N LYS A 180 13.16 4.59 16.27
CA LYS A 180 11.89 4.53 15.52
C LYS A 180 11.91 3.36 14.53
N ASP A 181 10.86 2.53 14.57
CA ASP A 181 10.60 1.54 13.54
C ASP A 181 9.97 2.22 12.32
N LYS A 182 10.37 1.79 11.12
CA LYS A 182 9.86 2.34 9.86
C LYS A 182 9.59 1.24 8.85
N GLU A 183 8.53 1.42 8.09
CA GLU A 183 8.32 0.70 6.83
C GLU A 183 8.64 1.62 5.66
N TYR A 184 9.14 1.05 4.57
CA TYR A 184 9.61 1.78 3.41
C TYR A 184 8.86 1.31 2.17
N PHE A 185 8.50 2.29 1.35
CA PHE A 185 7.94 2.07 0.03
C PHE A 185 8.84 2.73 -0.99
N ALA A 186 9.22 1.96 -2.01
CA ALA A 186 10.15 2.40 -3.03
C ALA A 186 9.71 2.00 -4.44
N SER A 187 10.26 2.65 -5.46
CA SER A 187 10.18 2.21 -6.86
C SER A 187 11.58 2.17 -7.48
N ASN A 188 11.90 1.10 -8.22
CA ASN A 188 13.22 0.94 -8.85
C ASN A 188 13.43 1.73 -10.15
N THR A 189 12.38 2.31 -10.73
CA THR A 189 12.46 3.13 -11.95
C THR A 189 11.45 4.27 -11.90
N SER A 190 11.65 5.28 -12.75
CA SER A 190 10.71 6.41 -12.90
C SER A 190 9.45 5.99 -13.67
N ASN A 191 8.29 6.48 -13.26
CA ASN A 191 7.02 6.28 -13.94
C ASN A 191 6.77 7.33 -15.05
N LYS A 192 7.74 7.49 -15.96
CA LYS A 192 7.67 8.46 -17.07
C LYS A 192 6.47 8.18 -17.98
N ILE A 193 6.02 9.22 -18.68
CA ILE A 193 4.97 9.12 -19.70
C ILE A 193 5.29 8.02 -20.72
N ARG A 194 4.27 7.24 -21.09
CA ARG A 194 4.32 6.31 -22.22
C ARG A 194 3.87 7.03 -23.49
N GLU A 195 4.73 7.03 -24.50
CA GLU A 195 4.36 7.49 -25.83
C GLU A 195 3.95 6.30 -26.67
N LEU A 196 2.66 6.22 -26.99
CA LEU A 196 2.10 5.19 -27.86
C LEU A 196 2.02 5.72 -29.29
N GLN A 197 2.19 4.85 -30.28
CA GLN A 197 1.91 5.24 -31.67
C GLN A 197 0.41 5.44 -31.88
N THR A 198 -0.43 4.64 -31.22
CA THR A 198 -1.88 4.65 -31.39
C THR A 198 -2.63 4.14 -30.16
N GLN A 199 -3.97 4.09 -30.22
CA GLN A 199 -4.82 3.41 -29.24
C GLN A 199 -4.53 1.91 -29.26
N ALA A 200 -3.59 1.51 -28.41
CA ALA A 200 -3.22 0.13 -28.19
C ALA A 200 -3.63 -0.30 -26.77
N TRP A 201 -3.33 -1.54 -26.41
CA TRP A 201 -3.54 -1.99 -25.04
C TRP A 201 -2.56 -1.33 -24.06
N MET A 202 -3.03 -1.12 -22.84
CA MET A 202 -2.32 -0.54 -21.72
C MET A 202 -2.17 -1.58 -20.62
N SER A 203 -0.93 -1.91 -20.30
CA SER A 203 -0.60 -2.79 -19.18
C SER A 203 -0.87 -2.11 -17.84
N PHE A 204 -1.43 -2.82 -16.85
CA PHE A 204 -1.64 -2.27 -15.51
C PHE A 204 -0.34 -1.90 -14.80
N LEU A 205 0.80 -2.52 -15.11
CA LEU A 205 2.12 -2.07 -14.65
C LEU A 205 3.01 -1.71 -15.83
N LYS A 206 3.86 -0.69 -15.65
CA LYS A 206 4.86 -0.34 -16.66
C LYS A 206 6.03 -1.29 -16.58
N GLU A 207 6.51 -1.73 -17.74
CA GLU A 207 7.70 -2.55 -17.83
C GLU A 207 8.85 -1.85 -17.08
N GLY A 208 9.49 -2.58 -16.17
CA GLY A 208 10.55 -2.05 -15.30
C GLY A 208 10.07 -1.25 -14.09
N PHE A 209 8.79 -0.87 -13.98
CA PHE A 209 8.23 -0.17 -12.84
C PHE A 209 7.51 -1.13 -11.89
N TYR A 210 8.18 -1.43 -10.78
CA TYR A 210 7.67 -2.32 -9.75
C TYR A 210 7.71 -1.61 -8.40
N PRO A 211 6.56 -1.19 -7.84
CA PRO A 211 6.50 -0.70 -6.48
C PRO A 211 6.93 -1.79 -5.52
N GLN A 212 7.72 -1.42 -4.52
CA GLN A 212 8.36 -2.32 -3.57
C GLN A 212 8.05 -1.92 -2.13
N TYR A 213 8.05 -2.93 -1.26
CA TYR A 213 7.85 -2.76 0.17
C TYR A 213 8.93 -3.50 0.97
N SER A 214 9.44 -2.82 1.99
CA SER A 214 10.35 -3.36 2.99
C SER A 214 10.04 -2.79 4.38
N VAL A 215 10.52 -3.48 5.42
CA VAL A 215 10.31 -3.07 6.82
C VAL A 215 11.62 -3.17 7.56
N THR A 216 11.99 -2.10 8.25
CA THR A 216 13.13 -2.08 9.18
C THR A 216 12.59 -2.13 10.60
N LEU A 217 13.02 -3.14 11.37
CA LEU A 217 12.68 -3.30 12.79
C LEU A 217 13.91 -3.02 13.64
N LYS A 218 13.73 -2.37 14.79
CA LYS A 218 14.76 -1.96 15.77
C LYS A 218 15.76 -3.05 16.15
N GLN A 219 15.33 -4.31 16.33
CA GLN A 219 16.24 -5.42 16.63
C GLN A 219 17.28 -5.69 15.52
N ARG A 220 17.06 -5.14 14.31
CA ARG A 220 17.86 -5.39 13.09
C ARG A 220 18.84 -4.27 12.76
N GLU A 221 18.77 -3.12 13.43
CA GLU A 221 19.81 -2.07 13.31
C GLU A 221 21.13 -2.48 14.00
N GLN A 222 21.10 -3.52 14.86
CA GLN A 222 22.25 -3.99 15.64
C GLN A 222 22.91 -5.27 15.10
N ASP A 223 22.39 -5.90 14.04
CA ASP A 223 22.99 -7.10 13.43
C ASP A 223 23.10 -6.98 11.89
N PRO A 224 24.29 -6.66 11.34
CA PRO A 224 24.50 -6.53 9.90
C PRO A 224 24.46 -7.86 9.11
N ASN A 225 24.41 -9.03 9.77
CA ASN A 225 24.49 -10.35 9.12
C ASN A 225 23.14 -11.09 9.06
N MET A 226 22.07 -10.55 9.65
CA MET A 226 20.78 -11.21 9.70
C MET A 226 20.01 -11.03 8.37
N LYS A 227 19.91 -12.10 7.56
CA LYS A 227 19.15 -12.11 6.30
C LYS A 227 17.73 -11.57 6.51
N VAL A 228 17.37 -10.58 5.69
CA VAL A 228 16.14 -9.80 5.85
C VAL A 228 14.91 -10.66 5.58
N SER A 229 14.29 -11.22 6.62
CA SER A 229 13.00 -11.89 6.49
C SER A 229 11.88 -10.83 6.48
N HIS A 230 11.36 -10.57 5.28
CA HIS A 230 10.19 -9.73 5.02
C HIS A 230 8.95 -10.60 4.85
N SER A 231 8.41 -11.13 5.94
CA SER A 231 7.04 -11.64 5.88
C SER A 231 6.12 -10.45 5.67
N LEU A 232 5.65 -10.27 4.43
CA LEU A 232 4.68 -9.28 3.99
C LEU A 232 3.50 -9.22 4.98
N VAL A 233 3.49 -8.21 5.84
CA VAL A 233 2.31 -7.88 6.65
C VAL A 233 1.39 -7.08 5.76
N HIS A 234 0.28 -7.68 5.35
CA HIS A 234 -0.71 -7.04 4.49
C HIS A 234 -2.00 -6.91 5.28
N GLY A 235 -2.68 -5.77 5.17
CA GLY A 235 -4.10 -5.73 5.50
C GLY A 235 -4.89 -6.51 4.45
N LYS A 236 -6.23 -6.40 4.48
CA LYS A 236 -7.08 -6.80 3.35
C LYS A 236 -6.83 -5.80 2.22
N VAL A 237 -5.76 -6.05 1.46
CA VAL A 237 -5.35 -5.17 0.37
C VAL A 237 -6.44 -5.15 -0.68
N THR A 238 -6.92 -3.96 -0.98
CA THR A 238 -7.82 -3.68 -2.11
C THR A 238 -7.04 -2.86 -3.12
N ALA A 239 -7.21 -3.19 -4.40
CA ALA A 239 -6.54 -2.50 -5.49
C ALA A 239 -7.52 -2.25 -6.63
N PHE A 240 -7.41 -1.06 -7.24
CA PHE A 240 -8.24 -0.66 -8.37
C PHE A 240 -7.39 0.09 -9.39
N TYR A 241 -7.72 -0.10 -10.67
CA TYR A 241 -7.22 0.69 -11.77
C TYR A 241 -8.29 1.68 -12.22
N TYR A 242 -7.93 2.95 -12.37
CA TYR A 242 -8.81 4.04 -12.76
C TYR A 242 -8.40 4.52 -14.16
N PRO A 243 -8.96 3.92 -15.23
CA PRO A 243 -8.70 4.36 -16.58
C PRO A 243 -9.43 5.67 -16.88
N ASN A 244 -8.87 6.50 -17.75
CA ASN A 244 -9.54 7.71 -18.24
C ASN A 244 -10.80 7.40 -19.05
N ASP A 245 -10.76 6.33 -19.85
CA ASP A 245 -11.92 5.87 -20.62
C ASP A 245 -11.87 4.36 -20.89
N LEU A 246 -13.02 3.79 -21.25
CA LEU A 246 -13.22 2.38 -21.57
C LEU A 246 -14.13 2.25 -22.80
N ASP A 247 -14.11 1.08 -23.45
CA ASP A 247 -15.07 0.76 -24.51
C ASP A 247 -16.51 0.83 -23.97
N GLY A 248 -17.45 1.28 -24.81
CA GLY A 248 -18.83 1.58 -24.41
C GLY A 248 -19.51 0.45 -23.66
N ASN A 249 -19.31 -0.80 -24.07
CA ASN A 249 -19.88 -2.00 -23.45
C ASN A 249 -19.31 -2.30 -22.05
N LEU A 250 -18.14 -1.75 -21.71
CA LEU A 250 -17.47 -1.93 -20.42
C LEU A 250 -17.75 -0.80 -19.43
N LYS A 251 -18.24 0.36 -19.91
CA LYS A 251 -18.46 1.57 -19.09
C LYS A 251 -19.42 1.33 -17.93
N GLU A 252 -20.56 0.68 -18.16
CA GLU A 252 -21.54 0.36 -17.11
C GLU A 252 -20.97 -0.63 -16.09
N LYS A 253 -20.31 -1.68 -16.60
CA LYS A 253 -19.74 -2.76 -15.78
C LYS A 253 -18.67 -2.25 -14.81
N PHE A 254 -17.81 -1.35 -15.26
CA PHE A 254 -16.72 -0.79 -14.46
C PHE A 254 -17.00 0.64 -13.98
N ALA A 255 -18.28 1.05 -13.90
CA ALA A 255 -18.64 2.34 -13.33
C ALA A 255 -18.03 2.51 -11.93
N ASN A 256 -17.37 3.64 -11.69
CA ASN A 256 -16.64 3.86 -10.44
C ASN A 256 -17.60 4.03 -9.26
N GLN A 257 -17.64 3.02 -8.39
CA GLN A 257 -18.38 3.02 -7.13
C GLN A 257 -17.46 3.15 -5.90
N THR A 258 -16.16 3.32 -6.12
CA THR A 258 -15.19 3.44 -5.03
C THR A 258 -15.24 4.84 -4.41
N GLU A 259 -14.72 4.98 -3.18
CA GLU A 259 -14.57 6.30 -2.54
C GLU A 259 -13.62 7.22 -3.33
N ASP A 260 -12.71 6.61 -4.08
CA ASP A 260 -11.70 7.27 -4.89
C ASP A 260 -12.28 7.68 -6.25
N LYS A 261 -12.82 8.90 -6.31
CA LYS A 261 -13.42 9.48 -7.53
C LYS A 261 -12.38 10.03 -8.52
N LEU A 262 -11.34 9.25 -8.80
CA LEU A 262 -10.22 9.68 -9.68
C LEU A 262 -10.63 9.75 -11.14
N THR A 263 -11.39 8.77 -11.62
CA THR A 263 -12.01 8.77 -12.95
C THR A 263 -13.44 8.23 -12.87
N LYS A 264 -14.16 8.20 -13.99
CA LYS A 264 -15.53 7.67 -14.09
C LYS A 264 -15.58 6.15 -13.92
N TYR A 265 -14.44 5.46 -14.02
CA TYR A 265 -14.37 4.01 -14.08
C TYR A 265 -13.36 3.45 -13.07
N ALA A 266 -13.59 2.23 -12.60
CA ALA A 266 -12.69 1.53 -11.69
C ALA A 266 -12.70 0.02 -11.97
N ILE A 267 -11.57 -0.50 -12.46
CA ILE A 267 -11.37 -1.93 -12.69
C ILE A 267 -10.76 -2.55 -11.42
N PRO A 268 -11.42 -3.54 -10.78
CA PRO A 268 -10.89 -4.19 -9.60
C PRO A 268 -9.65 -5.03 -9.93
N LEU A 269 -8.60 -4.88 -9.12
CA LEU A 269 -7.35 -5.60 -9.26
C LEU A 269 -7.11 -6.58 -8.10
N THR A 270 -6.40 -7.65 -8.39
CA THR A 270 -5.90 -8.67 -7.47
C THR A 270 -4.38 -8.70 -7.51
N ILE A 271 -3.73 -8.92 -6.36
CA ILE A 271 -2.27 -9.08 -6.30
C ILE A 271 -1.94 -10.53 -6.66
N ILE A 272 -1.13 -10.72 -7.71
CA ILE A 272 -0.75 -12.05 -8.21
C ILE A 272 0.71 -12.42 -8.00
N GLY A 273 1.59 -11.44 -7.81
CA GLY A 273 3.00 -11.69 -7.57
C GLY A 273 3.37 -11.24 -6.16
N LYS A 274 3.82 -12.19 -5.34
CA LYS A 274 4.61 -11.97 -4.13
C LYS A 274 5.90 -12.75 -4.29
N GLN A 275 6.73 -12.40 -5.26
CA GLN A 275 8.03 -13.05 -5.42
C GLN A 275 8.94 -12.48 -4.32
N PRO A 276 9.28 -13.26 -3.28
CA PRO A 276 10.22 -12.80 -2.27
C PRO A 276 11.58 -12.73 -2.96
N ASN A 277 12.04 -11.52 -3.28
CA ASN A 277 13.47 -11.32 -3.45
C ASN A 277 14.05 -11.00 -2.06
N GLU A 278 15.33 -11.31 -1.83
CA GLU A 278 15.99 -11.15 -0.52
C GLU A 278 16.03 -9.68 -0.02
N LYS A 279 15.63 -8.69 -0.83
CA LYS A 279 15.76 -7.24 -0.56
C LYS A 279 14.43 -6.48 -0.50
N ALA A 280 13.42 -6.85 -1.28
CA ALA A 280 12.10 -6.21 -1.34
C ALA A 280 11.07 -7.06 -2.11
N ASN A 281 9.78 -6.92 -1.78
CA ASN A 281 8.71 -7.62 -2.50
C ASN A 281 8.06 -6.69 -3.53
N PRO A 282 8.16 -6.96 -4.85
CA PRO A 282 7.43 -6.19 -5.84
C PRO A 282 5.94 -6.53 -5.79
N PHE A 283 5.09 -5.52 -5.94
CA PHE A 283 3.65 -5.71 -6.11
C PHE A 283 3.31 -5.88 -7.58
N ILE A 284 2.74 -7.04 -7.94
CA ILE A 284 2.22 -7.30 -9.28
C ILE A 284 0.71 -7.42 -9.16
N PHE A 285 -0.01 -6.61 -9.94
CA PHE A 285 -1.47 -6.56 -9.96
C PHE A 285 -2.01 -7.13 -11.26
N ARG A 286 -3.15 -7.81 -11.23
CA ARG A 286 -3.96 -8.09 -12.42
C ARG A 286 -5.41 -7.77 -12.18
N SER A 287 -6.18 -7.55 -13.25
CA SER A 287 -7.64 -7.52 -13.14
C SER A 287 -8.18 -8.80 -12.51
N ALA A 288 -9.27 -8.70 -11.75
CA ALA A 288 -10.00 -9.86 -11.25
C ALA A 288 -10.64 -10.68 -12.39
N GLU A 289 -10.77 -10.09 -13.57
CA GLU A 289 -11.32 -10.67 -14.79
C GLU A 289 -10.31 -10.60 -15.93
N ASP A 290 -10.37 -11.56 -16.85
CA ASP A 290 -9.53 -11.59 -18.03
C ASP A 290 -10.18 -10.80 -19.16
N PHE A 291 -9.37 -10.03 -19.90
CA PHE A 291 -9.84 -9.24 -21.03
C PHE A 291 -9.69 -10.03 -22.33
N TYR A 292 -10.75 -10.07 -23.13
CA TYR A 292 -10.80 -10.78 -24.40
C TYR A 292 -11.05 -9.80 -25.53
N ILE A 293 -10.48 -10.09 -26.71
CA ILE A 293 -10.82 -9.41 -27.95
C ILE A 293 -11.18 -10.44 -29.00
N THR A 294 -12.14 -10.11 -29.84
CA THR A 294 -12.64 -10.96 -30.93
C THR A 294 -12.00 -10.59 -32.27
N LYS A 295 -11.96 -11.53 -33.21
CA LYS A 295 -11.12 -11.44 -34.41
C LYS A 295 -11.68 -10.49 -35.46
N ASN A 296 -12.97 -10.61 -35.76
CA ASN A 296 -13.57 -9.90 -36.90
C ASN A 296 -14.21 -8.59 -36.47
N THR A 297 -14.76 -8.52 -35.26
CA THR A 297 -15.47 -7.35 -34.75
C THR A 297 -14.60 -6.46 -33.87
N GLY A 298 -13.47 -6.98 -33.37
CA GLY A 298 -12.65 -6.27 -32.39
C GLY A 298 -13.36 -6.00 -31.07
N PHE A 299 -14.52 -6.65 -30.83
CA PHE A 299 -15.30 -6.49 -29.60
C PHE A 299 -14.45 -6.93 -28.42
N VAL A 300 -14.28 -6.01 -27.46
CA VAL A 300 -13.54 -6.22 -26.22
C VAL A 300 -14.51 -6.56 -25.11
N ASP A 301 -14.22 -7.59 -24.33
CA ASP A 301 -15.02 -7.94 -23.16
C ASP A 301 -14.13 -8.38 -21.99
N SER A 302 -14.70 -8.41 -20.79
CA SER A 302 -14.03 -8.89 -19.58
C SER A 302 -14.83 -10.05 -18.99
N ILE A 303 -14.18 -11.18 -18.74
CA ILE A 303 -14.85 -12.39 -18.27
C ILE A 303 -14.13 -12.94 -17.04
N LYS A 304 -14.89 -13.41 -16.05
CA LYS A 304 -14.32 -14.09 -14.88
C LYS A 304 -13.72 -15.43 -15.27
N ASP A 305 -12.61 -15.81 -14.64
CA ASP A 305 -11.83 -17.00 -15.01
C ASP A 305 -12.63 -18.33 -14.92
N ASN A 306 -13.72 -18.37 -14.15
CA ASN A 306 -14.60 -19.54 -14.00
C ASN A 306 -15.79 -19.58 -14.96
N GLU A 307 -15.94 -18.61 -15.86
CA GLU A 307 -17.05 -18.52 -16.81
C GLU A 307 -16.64 -19.00 -18.22
N ASN A 308 -17.61 -19.47 -18.99
CA ASN A 308 -17.37 -19.82 -20.39
C ASN A 308 -17.29 -18.53 -21.24
N ALA A 309 -16.06 -18.08 -21.50
CA ALA A 309 -15.81 -16.83 -22.24
C ALA A 309 -16.51 -16.77 -23.60
N SER A 310 -16.47 -17.82 -24.41
CA SER A 310 -17.11 -17.81 -25.74
C SER A 310 -18.62 -17.62 -25.67
N LYS A 311 -19.28 -18.26 -24.70
CA LYS A 311 -20.72 -18.08 -24.47
C LYS A 311 -21.03 -16.68 -23.97
N LYS A 312 -20.26 -16.20 -23.00
CA LYS A 312 -20.52 -14.91 -22.35
C LYS A 312 -20.29 -13.73 -23.28
N ILE A 313 -19.18 -13.74 -24.03
CA ILE A 313 -18.88 -12.74 -25.05
C ILE A 313 -19.96 -12.68 -26.12
N LYS A 314 -20.48 -13.85 -26.55
CA LYS A 314 -21.61 -13.91 -27.47
C LYS A 314 -22.84 -13.20 -26.89
N GLU A 315 -23.24 -13.56 -25.68
CA GLU A 315 -24.41 -12.97 -25.01
C GLU A 315 -24.26 -11.45 -24.83
N ASP A 316 -23.09 -11.00 -24.40
CA ASP A 316 -22.82 -9.58 -24.15
C ASP A 316 -22.72 -8.77 -25.46
N TYR A 317 -22.14 -9.35 -26.52
CA TYR A 317 -22.15 -8.75 -27.86
C TYR A 317 -23.55 -8.60 -28.42
N GLU A 318 -24.35 -9.68 -28.41
CA GLU A 318 -25.72 -9.69 -28.97
C GLU A 318 -26.61 -8.73 -28.17
N LYS A 319 -26.45 -8.67 -26.85
CA LYS A 319 -27.14 -7.72 -25.99
C LYS A 319 -26.75 -6.27 -26.27
N TYR A 320 -25.46 -5.99 -26.43
CA TYR A 320 -24.96 -4.63 -26.61
C TYR A 320 -25.27 -4.08 -28.01
N THR A 321 -25.11 -4.90 -29.04
CA THR A 321 -25.20 -4.47 -30.45
C THR A 321 -26.56 -4.76 -31.09
N SER A 322 -27.37 -5.63 -30.49
CA SER A 322 -28.58 -6.20 -31.12
C SER A 322 -28.31 -6.97 -32.43
N GLN A 323 -27.06 -7.38 -32.69
CA GLN A 323 -26.65 -8.14 -33.87
C GLN A 323 -26.23 -9.56 -33.48
N SER A 324 -26.46 -10.53 -34.36
CA SER A 324 -26.02 -11.92 -34.14
C SER A 324 -24.50 -12.01 -34.05
N TYR A 325 -23.99 -12.75 -33.07
CA TYR A 325 -22.55 -12.96 -32.93
C TYR A 325 -22.04 -14.06 -33.87
N ASN A 326 -21.23 -13.67 -34.85
CA ASN A 326 -20.52 -14.57 -35.77
C ASN A 326 -19.01 -14.29 -35.74
N ASP A 327 -18.40 -14.47 -34.57
CA ASP A 327 -16.98 -14.20 -34.36
C ASP A 327 -16.33 -15.25 -33.47
N THR A 328 -15.01 -15.15 -33.33
CA THR A 328 -14.20 -16.00 -32.46
C THR A 328 -13.26 -15.15 -31.64
N ILE A 329 -12.85 -15.67 -30.48
CA ILE A 329 -11.86 -15.02 -29.63
C ILE A 329 -10.53 -14.99 -30.40
N LEU A 330 -10.00 -13.78 -30.61
CA LEU A 330 -8.66 -13.56 -31.17
C LEU A 330 -7.59 -13.75 -30.11
N SER A 331 -7.78 -13.13 -28.94
CA SER A 331 -6.82 -13.28 -27.84
C SER A 331 -7.46 -13.11 -26.46
N LYS A 332 -6.84 -13.76 -25.48
CA LYS A 332 -7.03 -13.56 -24.04
C LYS A 332 -5.87 -12.70 -23.52
N ASN A 333 -6.16 -11.68 -22.73
CA ASN A 333 -5.19 -10.74 -22.15
C ASN A 333 -4.13 -10.28 -23.17
N HIS A 334 -4.58 -9.88 -24.36
CA HIS A 334 -3.71 -9.39 -25.44
C HIS A 334 -2.69 -10.41 -25.96
N GLY A 335 -2.93 -11.71 -25.75
CA GLY A 335 -1.99 -12.78 -26.13
C GLY A 335 -0.77 -12.89 -25.22
N LEU A 336 -0.78 -12.23 -24.06
CA LEU A 336 0.29 -12.33 -23.08
C LEU A 336 0.38 -13.74 -22.52
N SER A 337 1.60 -14.27 -22.44
CA SER A 337 1.88 -15.52 -21.73
C SER A 337 1.64 -15.36 -20.22
N ALA A 338 1.47 -16.47 -19.51
CA ALA A 338 1.32 -16.44 -18.05
C ALA A 338 2.49 -15.72 -17.35
N ASP A 339 3.71 -15.83 -17.89
CA ASP A 339 4.87 -15.15 -17.33
C ASP A 339 4.90 -13.66 -17.67
N GLN A 340 4.45 -13.27 -18.87
CA GLN A 340 4.27 -11.86 -19.20
C GLN A 340 3.16 -11.21 -18.36
N ILE A 341 2.09 -11.93 -18.04
CA ILE A 341 1.06 -11.46 -17.09
C ILE A 341 1.65 -11.28 -15.70
N LYS A 342 2.50 -12.20 -15.23
CA LYS A 342 3.22 -12.04 -13.96
C LYS A 342 4.20 -10.86 -13.96
N GLN A 343 4.69 -10.42 -15.10
CA GLN A 343 5.60 -9.27 -15.19
C GLN A 343 4.85 -7.96 -15.35
N ASN A 344 3.87 -7.89 -16.24
CA ASN A 344 3.22 -6.63 -16.62
C ASN A 344 1.85 -6.43 -15.97
N GLY A 345 1.35 -7.45 -15.28
CA GLY A 345 0.05 -7.43 -14.61
C GLY A 345 -1.15 -7.68 -15.52
N GLY A 346 -0.97 -7.90 -16.81
CA GLY A 346 -2.05 -7.84 -17.79
C GLY A 346 -2.37 -6.39 -18.16
N GLY A 347 -3.57 -6.12 -18.70
CA GLY A 347 -3.94 -4.79 -19.18
C GLY A 347 -5.37 -4.72 -19.71
N TYR A 348 -5.70 -3.57 -20.30
CA TYR A 348 -6.96 -3.32 -21.01
C TYR A 348 -6.68 -2.64 -22.36
N TYR A 349 -7.64 -2.63 -23.27
CA TYR A 349 -7.53 -1.90 -24.54
C TYR A 349 -7.93 -0.43 -24.36
N LEU A 350 -7.13 0.51 -24.88
CA LEU A 350 -7.61 1.89 -25.02
C LEU A 350 -8.81 1.90 -25.98
N PRO A 351 -9.93 2.56 -25.62
CA PRO A 351 -11.12 2.56 -26.46
C PRO A 351 -10.82 3.20 -27.80
N ILE A 352 -11.21 2.51 -28.87
CA ILE A 352 -11.12 2.97 -30.27
C ILE A 352 -12.44 3.64 -30.70
N ASP A 353 -13.47 3.55 -29.85
CA ASP A 353 -14.80 4.14 -30.02
C ASP A 353 -14.77 5.65 -30.34
N SER A 354 -15.61 6.10 -31.28
CA SER A 354 -15.89 7.51 -31.58
C SER A 354 -16.30 8.32 -30.36
N GLU A 355 -17.04 7.70 -29.45
CA GLU A 355 -17.54 8.33 -28.23
C GLU A 355 -16.47 8.44 -27.14
N SER A 356 -15.26 7.94 -27.41
CA SER A 356 -14.13 8.08 -26.51
C SER A 356 -13.72 9.55 -26.36
N ASN A 357 -13.47 9.95 -25.12
CA ASN A 357 -12.94 11.27 -24.80
C ASN A 357 -11.42 11.37 -25.03
N LEU A 358 -10.79 10.26 -25.38
CA LEU A 358 -9.37 10.19 -25.70
C LEU A 358 -9.09 10.80 -27.08
N LYS A 359 -8.12 11.69 -27.17
CA LYS A 359 -7.72 12.43 -28.37
C LYS A 359 -6.21 12.35 -28.54
N THR A 360 -5.75 12.40 -29.80
CA THR A 360 -4.33 12.37 -30.16
C THR A 360 -3.54 13.52 -29.53
N ASP A 361 -2.26 13.27 -29.23
CA ASP A 361 -1.29 14.19 -28.64
C ASP A 361 -1.70 14.85 -27.30
N LYS A 362 -2.76 14.36 -26.65
CA LYS A 362 -3.13 14.74 -25.28
C LYS A 362 -2.52 13.78 -24.26
N GLU A 363 -2.04 14.32 -23.16
CA GLU A 363 -1.58 13.54 -22.02
C GLU A 363 -2.77 13.11 -21.15
N TYR A 364 -2.81 11.83 -20.81
CA TYR A 364 -3.78 11.21 -19.93
C TYR A 364 -3.05 10.55 -18.77
N THR A 365 -3.69 10.49 -17.59
CA THR A 365 -3.13 9.80 -16.42
C THR A 365 -4.14 8.83 -15.87
N ASP A 366 -3.88 7.55 -16.04
CA ASP A 366 -4.61 6.50 -15.32
C ASP A 366 -4.00 6.34 -13.93
N TRP A 367 -4.74 5.75 -13.00
CA TRP A 367 -4.24 5.53 -11.63
C TRP A 367 -4.38 4.08 -11.21
N ILE A 368 -3.34 3.55 -10.58
CA ILE A 368 -3.50 2.36 -9.71
C ILE A 368 -3.58 2.88 -8.29
N VAL A 369 -4.63 2.50 -7.58
CA VAL A 369 -4.74 2.76 -6.14
C VAL A 369 -4.70 1.44 -5.40
N VAL A 370 -3.86 1.36 -4.39
CA VAL A 370 -3.71 0.20 -3.51
C VAL A 370 -3.90 0.66 -2.08
N GLN A 371 -4.84 0.06 -1.36
CA GLN A 371 -5.18 0.48 0.01
C GLN A 371 -4.79 -0.61 1.03
N ASN A 372 -4.72 -0.22 2.31
CA ASN A 372 -4.43 -1.11 3.44
C ASN A 372 -3.05 -1.79 3.35
N MET A 373 -2.06 -1.02 2.90
CA MET A 373 -0.69 -1.50 2.70
C MET A 373 0.16 -1.37 3.97
N GLY A 374 0.86 -2.47 4.32
CA GLY A 374 1.83 -2.49 5.41
C GLY A 374 1.19 -2.38 6.80
N LEU A 375 1.99 -1.97 7.78
CA LEU A 375 1.56 -1.72 9.15
C LEU A 375 0.83 -0.38 9.28
N ASN A 376 1.13 0.62 8.44
CA ASN A 376 0.38 1.88 8.45
C ASN A 376 -0.94 1.83 7.65
N ASP A 377 -1.33 0.71 7.04
CA ASP A 377 -2.53 0.65 6.19
C ASP A 377 -2.57 1.80 5.17
N LEU A 378 -1.44 2.03 4.49
CA LEU A 378 -1.29 3.14 3.57
C LEU A 378 -2.13 2.96 2.31
N LYS A 379 -2.51 4.10 1.73
CA LYS A 379 -3.01 4.22 0.37
C LYS A 379 -1.86 4.60 -0.57
N LEU A 380 -1.49 3.70 -1.45
CA LEU A 380 -0.54 3.94 -2.53
C LEU A 380 -1.29 4.40 -3.77
N MET A 381 -0.85 5.49 -4.37
CA MET A 381 -1.37 6.03 -5.62
C MET A 381 -0.24 6.05 -6.63
N ILE A 382 -0.37 5.23 -7.67
CA ILE A 382 0.62 5.09 -8.73
C ILE A 382 -0.02 5.69 -9.98
N PRO A 383 0.39 6.89 -10.42
CA PRO A 383 -0.08 7.42 -11.70
C PRO A 383 0.42 6.51 -12.84
N GLN A 384 -0.18 6.59 -14.00
CA GLN A 384 0.35 6.04 -15.25
C GLN A 384 0.00 7.00 -16.37
N THR A 385 0.95 7.85 -16.73
CA THR A 385 0.73 8.83 -17.77
C THR A 385 1.01 8.24 -19.13
N TYR A 386 0.15 8.51 -20.11
CA TYR A 386 0.34 8.14 -21.50
C TYR A 386 -0.17 9.22 -22.46
N LYS A 387 0.29 9.17 -23.70
CA LYS A 387 -0.27 9.89 -24.85
C LYS A 387 -0.12 9.01 -26.09
N PHE A 388 -0.93 9.24 -27.11
CA PHE A 388 -0.83 8.54 -28.39
C PHE A 388 -0.88 9.50 -29.57
N LYS A 389 -0.17 9.16 -30.65
CA LYS A 389 0.03 10.05 -31.79
C LYS A 389 -1.12 10.00 -32.81
N HIS A 390 -1.60 8.81 -33.13
CA HIS A 390 -2.59 8.57 -34.18
C HIS A 390 -3.78 7.79 -33.63
N TYR A 391 -5.00 8.04 -34.12
CA TYR A 391 -6.09 7.08 -33.87
C TYR A 391 -5.79 5.75 -34.54
N LEU A 392 -6.30 4.64 -34.01
CA LEU A 392 -6.03 3.34 -34.65
C LEU A 392 -6.80 3.25 -35.97
N ILE A 393 -8.08 3.62 -35.91
CA ILE A 393 -9.02 3.64 -37.02
C ILE A 393 -9.73 4.99 -36.99
N GLY A 394 -10.04 5.56 -38.14
CA GLY A 394 -10.80 6.82 -38.23
C GLY A 394 -10.89 7.33 -39.66
N ALA A 395 -11.42 8.53 -39.83
CA ALA A 395 -11.40 9.21 -41.13
C ALA A 395 -10.00 9.74 -41.44
N ALA A 396 -9.65 9.85 -42.74
CA ALA A 396 -8.36 10.39 -43.20
C ALA A 396 -7.95 11.74 -42.58
N GLY A 397 -8.93 12.53 -42.14
CA GLY A 397 -8.71 13.83 -41.53
C GLY A 397 -8.33 13.82 -40.06
N ASP A 398 -8.60 12.72 -39.36
CA ASP A 398 -8.23 12.51 -37.95
C ASP A 398 -6.83 11.89 -37.80
N ASP A 399 -6.13 11.71 -38.93
CA ASP A 399 -4.79 11.10 -39.00
C ASP A 399 -4.68 9.72 -38.34
N PRO A 400 -5.54 8.74 -38.70
CA PRO A 400 -5.51 7.39 -38.17
C PRO A 400 -4.40 6.55 -38.82
N ILE A 401 -4.00 5.47 -38.14
CA ILE A 401 -3.13 4.44 -38.72
C ILE A 401 -3.84 3.70 -39.85
N PHE A 402 -5.12 3.38 -39.67
CA PHE A 402 -5.97 2.77 -40.69
C PHE A 402 -7.16 3.69 -41.02
N ASN A 403 -7.26 4.10 -42.28
CA ASN A 403 -8.37 4.93 -42.75
C ASN A 403 -9.62 4.06 -42.98
N GLU A 404 -10.74 4.46 -42.37
CA GLU A 404 -12.05 3.81 -42.52
C GLU A 404 -12.55 3.77 -43.97
N GLN A 405 -12.20 4.80 -44.73
CA GLN A 405 -12.38 4.80 -46.17
C GLN A 405 -11.08 4.32 -46.79
N SER A 406 -10.93 2.99 -46.91
CA SER A 406 -10.05 2.47 -47.95
C SER A 406 -10.70 2.92 -49.25
N GLU A 407 -10.30 4.07 -49.79
CA GLU A 407 -10.59 4.39 -51.18
C GLU A 407 -10.11 3.16 -51.95
N THR A 408 -11.06 2.38 -52.49
CA THR A 408 -10.71 1.52 -53.60
C THR A 408 -10.29 2.53 -54.64
N PRO A 409 -9.02 2.58 -55.09
CA PRO A 409 -8.67 3.44 -56.19
C PRO A 409 -9.54 2.95 -57.34
N VAL A 410 -10.64 3.64 -57.63
CA VAL A 410 -11.28 3.47 -58.91
C VAL A 410 -10.24 4.03 -59.84
N ALA A 411 -9.51 3.13 -60.51
CA ALA A 411 -8.60 3.51 -61.57
C ALA A 411 -9.46 4.11 -62.68
N ILE A 412 -9.76 5.41 -62.55
CA ILE A 412 -10.26 6.20 -63.64
C ILE A 412 -9.06 6.26 -64.58
N GLY A 413 -9.12 5.51 -65.69
CA GLY A 413 -8.09 5.53 -66.71
C GLY A 413 -7.73 6.97 -67.05
N ALA A 414 -6.44 7.25 -67.31
CA ALA A 414 -5.93 8.59 -67.59
C ALA A 414 -6.67 9.32 -68.73
N ASP A 415 -7.39 8.55 -69.55
CA ASP A 415 -8.26 8.93 -70.65
C ASP A 415 -9.66 9.43 -70.23
N LYS A 416 -10.06 9.32 -68.95
CA LYS A 416 -11.41 9.66 -68.46
C LYS A 416 -11.48 10.83 -67.47
N TYR A 417 -10.35 11.39 -67.02
CA TYR A 417 -10.36 12.56 -66.13
C TYR A 417 -9.30 13.59 -66.56
N PRO A 418 -9.68 14.73 -67.17
CA PRO A 418 -8.72 15.71 -67.70
C PRO A 418 -8.07 16.58 -66.61
N ASN A 419 -8.45 16.44 -65.35
CA ASN A 419 -8.04 17.32 -64.26
C ASN A 419 -7.39 16.53 -63.10
N THR A 420 -6.06 16.48 -63.06
CA THR A 420 -5.30 15.98 -61.91
C THR A 420 -5.04 17.11 -60.92
N VAL A 421 -5.45 16.95 -59.67
CA VAL A 421 -5.12 17.86 -58.58
C VAL A 421 -4.13 17.18 -57.66
N THR A 422 -2.88 17.66 -57.65
CA THR A 422 -1.85 17.19 -56.71
C THR A 422 -1.91 18.06 -55.46
N ILE A 423 -2.26 17.47 -54.32
CA ILE A 423 -2.31 18.15 -53.02
C ILE A 423 -1.07 17.76 -52.23
N ASN A 424 -0.24 18.73 -51.85
CA ASN A 424 0.92 18.49 -51.00
C ASN A 424 0.53 18.45 -49.50
N ASN A 425 1.43 18.00 -48.63
CA ASN A 425 1.13 17.79 -47.21
C ASN A 425 0.69 19.09 -46.49
N GLU A 426 1.27 20.25 -46.82
CA GLU A 426 0.83 21.53 -46.25
C GLU A 426 -0.59 21.92 -46.68
N GLN A 427 -0.94 21.66 -47.94
CA GLN A 427 -2.28 21.92 -48.46
C GLN A 427 -3.30 20.94 -47.85
N ARG A 428 -2.95 19.66 -47.68
CA ARG A 428 -3.75 18.67 -46.94
C ARG A 428 -4.08 19.21 -45.54
N GLN A 429 -3.06 19.63 -44.79
CA GLN A 429 -3.25 20.17 -43.43
C GLN A 429 -4.15 21.42 -43.39
N LYS A 430 -4.12 22.27 -44.41
CA LYS A 430 -5.00 23.45 -44.52
C LYS A 430 -6.45 23.10 -44.83
N ILE A 431 -6.67 22.08 -45.67
CA ILE A 431 -8.02 21.59 -46.02
C ILE A 431 -8.68 20.92 -44.82
N LEU A 432 -7.93 20.04 -44.13
CA LEU A 432 -8.41 19.34 -42.93
C LEU A 432 -8.80 20.29 -41.80
N LYS A 433 -8.14 21.45 -41.68
CA LYS A 433 -8.44 22.48 -40.66
C LYS A 433 -9.70 23.30 -40.93
N LYS A 434 -10.23 23.36 -42.16
CA LYS A 434 -11.33 24.27 -42.54
C LYS A 434 -12.72 23.65 -42.53
N ASP A 435 -12.86 22.35 -42.83
CA ASP A 435 -14.18 21.73 -43.09
C ASP A 435 -14.57 20.57 -42.15
N ILE A 436 -13.73 20.18 -41.17
CA ILE A 436 -13.97 18.98 -40.33
C ILE A 436 -14.69 19.32 -39.00
N LEU A 437 -14.90 20.60 -38.69
CA LEU A 437 -15.48 21.04 -37.41
C LEU A 437 -16.99 20.74 -37.23
N LYS A 438 -17.63 19.98 -38.13
CA LYS A 438 -19.06 19.62 -38.06
C LYS A 438 -19.35 18.18 -38.53
N ARG A 439 -18.61 17.20 -38.01
CA ARG A 439 -19.08 15.81 -38.03
C ARG A 439 -19.15 15.31 -36.60
N ASP A 440 -20.38 15.11 -36.14
CA ASP A 440 -20.67 14.68 -34.78
C ASP A 440 -20.36 13.19 -34.55
N ASP A 441 -20.16 12.39 -35.61
CA ASP A 441 -19.88 10.96 -35.51
C ASP A 441 -18.74 10.52 -36.46
N LEU A 442 -17.88 9.60 -36.01
CA LEU A 442 -17.12 8.74 -36.94
C LEU A 442 -18.12 7.96 -37.81
N LEU A 443 -17.74 7.59 -39.04
CA LEU A 443 -18.59 6.73 -39.87
C LEU A 443 -18.77 5.33 -39.26
N TYR A 444 -17.87 4.91 -38.35
CA TYR A 444 -17.85 3.58 -37.75
C TYR A 444 -17.52 3.59 -36.24
N GLY A 445 -18.53 3.79 -35.39
CA GLY A 445 -18.58 3.06 -34.11
C GLY A 445 -18.90 1.59 -34.41
N PHE A 446 -18.20 0.65 -33.76
CA PHE A 446 -18.22 -0.82 -33.98
C PHE A 446 -19.34 -1.32 -34.93
N LYS A 447 -19.09 -1.33 -36.25
CA LYS A 447 -19.91 -2.09 -37.20
C LYS A 447 -19.14 -3.30 -37.66
N ALA A 448 -19.79 -4.45 -37.46
CA ALA A 448 -19.36 -5.77 -37.84
C ALA A 448 -18.65 -5.77 -39.20
N ILE A 449 -17.36 -6.10 -39.19
CA ILE A 449 -16.60 -6.47 -40.38
C ILE A 449 -16.99 -7.90 -40.77
N ASP A 450 -18.29 -8.19 -40.90
CA ASP A 450 -18.70 -9.40 -41.59
C ASP A 450 -19.05 -9.03 -43.03
N ILE A 451 -18.00 -9.03 -43.85
CA ILE A 451 -18.11 -8.90 -45.31
C ILE A 451 -19.11 -9.93 -45.87
N LYS A 452 -19.37 -11.05 -45.17
CA LYS A 452 -20.41 -12.03 -45.53
C LYS A 452 -21.82 -11.55 -45.21
N SER A 453 -22.02 -10.77 -44.15
CA SER A 453 -23.35 -10.21 -43.82
C SER A 453 -23.76 -9.17 -44.84
N ILE A 454 -22.86 -8.27 -45.23
CA ILE A 454 -23.10 -7.31 -46.33
C ILE A 454 -23.28 -8.05 -47.67
N SER A 455 -22.45 -9.04 -47.97
CA SER A 455 -22.61 -9.83 -49.21
C SER A 455 -23.93 -10.60 -49.25
N SER A 456 -24.41 -11.10 -48.11
CA SER A 456 -25.70 -11.79 -48.02
C SER A 456 -26.89 -10.83 -48.11
N LEU A 457 -26.77 -9.64 -47.52
CA LEU A 457 -27.80 -8.60 -47.56
C LEU A 457 -27.92 -8.00 -48.97
N LEU A 458 -26.79 -7.75 -49.64
CA LEU A 458 -26.77 -7.34 -51.05
C LEU A 458 -27.40 -8.41 -51.95
N LYS A 459 -27.03 -9.69 -51.76
CA LYS A 459 -27.62 -10.80 -52.52
C LYS A 459 -29.13 -10.95 -52.30
N ASN A 460 -29.61 -10.72 -51.08
CA ASN A 460 -31.04 -10.76 -50.76
C ASN A 460 -31.81 -9.58 -51.38
N GLU A 461 -31.16 -8.45 -51.61
CA GLU A 461 -31.70 -7.27 -52.31
C GLU A 461 -31.48 -7.33 -53.84
N GLY A 462 -31.06 -8.48 -54.37
CA GLY A 462 -30.84 -8.67 -55.81
C GLY A 462 -29.60 -7.97 -56.37
N LEU A 463 -28.74 -7.44 -55.50
CA LEU A 463 -27.48 -6.81 -55.85
C LEU A 463 -26.36 -7.83 -55.66
N ASN A 464 -25.71 -8.24 -56.75
CA ASN A 464 -24.54 -9.12 -56.68
C ASN A 464 -23.28 -8.24 -56.57
N PRO A 465 -22.60 -8.20 -55.41
CA PRO A 465 -21.30 -7.55 -55.30
C PRO A 465 -20.20 -8.32 -56.03
#